data_AF-T0ZWR6-F1
#
_entry.id   AF-T0ZWR6-F1
#
_cell.length_a   1.000
_cell.length_b   1.000
_cell.length_c   1.000
_cell.angle_alpha   90.00
_cell.angle_beta   90.00
_cell.angle_gamma   90.00
#
_symmetry.space_group_name_H-M   'P 1'
#
loop_
_entity.id
_entity.type
_entity.pdbx_description
1 polymer ?
#
loop_
_entity_poly.entity_id
_entity_poly.type
_entity_poly.pdbx_seq_one_letter_code
_entity_poly.pdbx_strand_id
1 'polypeptide(L)'
;MRVPQPFGYFNDVLIMELVTDAFGNPAPRLSEVELTPDVALDHHDFLMRQIVRMLGLGLIHGDLSEFNVLLAPEGPVIIDFPQVVDAAGNNAAFAMLERDVNNIRSTLGRFAPQLLQTEFARELWSLYEQGELHADVRLTGMVVRDEAPADAGGVLQVIDDAREEAIRRRLGRGDDPGYPT
;
A
#
# COMPACT_ATOMS: atom_id res chain seq x y z
N MET A 1 -15.31 6.76 -0.26
CA MET A 1 -14.38 6.56 -1.39
C MET A 1 -15.16 6.71 -2.67
N ARG A 2 -14.53 7.07 -3.80
CA ARG A 2 -15.23 7.18 -5.08
C ARG A 2 -14.97 5.94 -5.94
N VAL A 3 -16.00 5.09 -6.01
CA VAL A 3 -16.03 3.80 -6.70
C VAL A 3 -17.41 3.65 -7.36
N PRO A 4 -17.56 2.83 -8.41
CA PRO A 4 -18.87 2.59 -9.03
C PRO A 4 -19.85 1.97 -8.01
N GLN A 5 -21.08 2.48 -7.96
CA GLN A 5 -22.11 1.92 -7.08
C GLN A 5 -22.50 0.49 -7.52
N PRO A 6 -22.40 -0.53 -6.64
CA PRO A 6 -22.89 -1.86 -6.97
C PRO A 6 -24.43 -1.92 -6.91
N PHE A 7 -25.04 -2.60 -7.88
CA PHE A 7 -26.48 -2.85 -7.93
C PHE A 7 -26.85 -4.28 -7.51
N GLY A 8 -25.95 -5.25 -7.69
CA GLY A 8 -26.16 -6.62 -7.24
C GLY A 8 -25.17 -7.62 -7.83
N TYR A 9 -25.14 -8.82 -7.25
CA TYR A 9 -24.32 -9.94 -7.69
C TYR A 9 -25.22 -11.14 -8.02
N PHE A 10 -25.17 -11.61 -9.27
CA PHE A 10 -26.04 -12.67 -9.78
C PHE A 10 -25.25 -13.63 -10.66
N ASN A 11 -25.27 -14.94 -10.37
CA ASN A 11 -24.62 -15.98 -11.18
C ASN A 11 -23.18 -15.61 -11.58
N ASP A 12 -22.36 -15.21 -10.61
CA ASP A 12 -20.97 -14.78 -10.82
C ASP A 12 -20.77 -13.51 -11.64
N VAL A 13 -21.82 -12.69 -11.78
CA VAL A 13 -21.81 -11.38 -12.43
C VAL A 13 -22.10 -10.28 -11.42
N LEU A 14 -21.16 -9.35 -11.25
CA LEU A 14 -21.36 -8.12 -10.49
C LEU A 14 -21.88 -7.02 -11.43
N ILE A 15 -23.05 -6.48 -11.12
CA ILE A 15 -23.66 -5.36 -11.82
C ILE A 15 -23.35 -4.09 -11.04
N MET A 16 -22.78 -3.09 -11.71
CA MET A 16 -22.40 -1.81 -11.11
C MET A 16 -22.82 -0.63 -12.00
N GLU A 17 -22.76 0.56 -11.43
CA GLU A 17 -22.84 1.84 -12.12
C GLU A 17 -21.88 1.91 -13.31
N LEU A 18 -22.39 2.39 -14.45
CA LEU A 18 -21.56 2.80 -15.57
C LEU A 18 -20.99 4.20 -15.27
N VAL A 19 -19.69 4.29 -15.10
CA VAL A 19 -18.99 5.57 -14.96
C VAL A 19 -18.90 6.23 -16.33
N THR A 20 -19.43 7.44 -16.47
CA THR A 20 -19.50 8.15 -17.76
C THR A 20 -18.65 9.42 -17.80
N ASP A 21 -18.25 9.81 -19.00
CA ASP A 21 -17.71 11.13 -19.31
C ASP A 21 -18.81 12.21 -19.32
N ALA A 22 -18.44 13.45 -19.65
CA ALA A 22 -19.36 14.60 -19.72
C ALA A 22 -20.42 14.48 -20.84
N PHE A 23 -20.22 13.56 -21.79
CA PHE A 23 -21.09 13.34 -22.93
C PHE A 23 -21.98 12.09 -22.76
N GLY A 24 -21.85 11.37 -21.64
CA GLY A 24 -22.60 10.15 -21.35
C GLY A 24 -21.99 8.88 -21.96
N ASN A 25 -20.78 8.94 -22.51
CA ASN A 25 -20.04 7.76 -22.96
C ASN A 25 -19.28 7.14 -21.79
N PRO A 26 -18.82 5.88 -21.87
CA PRO A 26 -17.93 5.31 -20.85
C PRO A 26 -16.72 6.22 -20.60
N ALA A 27 -16.45 6.51 -19.34
CA ALA A 27 -15.32 7.36 -18.96
C ALA A 27 -13.99 6.71 -19.42
N PRO A 28 -13.05 7.50 -19.99
CA PRO A 28 -11.75 6.98 -20.39
C PRO A 28 -10.92 6.58 -19.16
N ARG A 29 -10.00 5.65 -19.36
CA ARG A 29 -8.99 5.32 -18.33
C ARG A 29 -7.96 6.43 -18.23
N LEU A 30 -7.33 6.56 -17.06
CA LEU A 30 -6.20 7.47 -16.88
C LEU A 30 -5.05 7.17 -17.85
N SER A 31 -4.89 5.91 -18.28
CA SER A 31 -3.92 5.50 -19.30
C SER A 31 -4.20 6.04 -20.71
N GLU A 32 -5.41 6.52 -20.98
CA GLU A 32 -5.90 6.87 -22.33
C GLU A 32 -5.93 8.39 -22.57
N VAL A 33 -5.51 9.18 -21.58
CA VAL A 33 -5.59 10.64 -21.65
C VAL A 33 -4.23 11.30 -21.47
N GLU A 34 -4.10 12.48 -22.06
CA GLU A 34 -3.01 13.40 -21.82
C GLU A 34 -3.49 14.50 -20.87
N LEU A 35 -2.72 14.79 -19.82
CA LEU A 35 -3.08 15.75 -18.78
C LEU A 35 -2.16 16.97 -18.80
N THR A 36 -2.71 18.12 -18.42
CA THR A 36 -1.87 19.26 -18.04
C THR A 36 -1.23 18.99 -16.67
N PRO A 37 -0.09 19.64 -16.35
CA PRO A 37 0.56 19.46 -15.06
C PRO A 37 -0.37 19.75 -13.87
N ASP A 38 -1.17 20.83 -13.94
CA ASP A 38 -2.09 21.21 -12.86
C ASP A 38 -3.19 20.16 -12.63
N VAL A 39 -3.78 19.64 -13.70
CA VAL A 39 -4.81 18.58 -13.59
C VAL A 39 -4.21 17.29 -13.06
N ALA A 40 -2.97 16.96 -13.45
CA ALA A 40 -2.27 15.79 -12.94
C ALA A 40 -2.02 15.88 -11.43
N LEU A 41 -1.66 17.07 -10.93
CA LEU A 41 -1.53 17.33 -9.49
C LEU A 41 -2.87 17.19 -8.75
N ASP A 42 -3.93 17.79 -9.29
CA ASP A 42 -5.28 17.69 -8.68
C ASP A 42 -5.78 16.25 -8.61
N HIS A 43 -5.56 15.48 -9.68
CA HIS A 43 -5.90 14.06 -9.74
C HIS A 43 -5.05 13.24 -8.78
N HIS A 44 -3.75 13.52 -8.69
CA HIS A 44 -2.85 12.88 -7.73
C HIS A 44 -3.36 13.10 -6.30
N ASP A 45 -3.62 14.35 -5.91
CA ASP A 45 -4.10 14.70 -4.57
C ASP A 45 -5.47 14.07 -4.26
N PHE A 46 -6.34 13.95 -5.25
CA PHE A 46 -7.61 13.25 -5.10
C PHE A 46 -7.41 11.74 -4.87
N LEU A 47 -6.57 11.09 -5.67
CA LEU A 47 -6.29 9.66 -5.58
C LEU A 47 -5.57 9.30 -4.28
N MET A 48 -4.60 10.11 -3.85
CA MET A 48 -3.93 9.93 -2.56
C MET A 48 -4.92 9.99 -1.40
N ARG A 49 -5.89 10.90 -1.43
CA ARG A 49 -6.98 10.94 -0.43
C ARG A 49 -7.87 9.69 -0.47
N GLN A 50 -8.05 9.05 -1.63
CA GLN A 50 -8.75 7.76 -1.68
C GLN A 50 -7.90 6.65 -1.08
N ILE A 51 -6.59 6.60 -1.37
CA ILE A 51 -5.66 5.63 -0.79
C ILE A 51 -5.59 5.76 0.74
N VAL A 52 -5.53 6.99 1.28
CA VAL A 52 -5.63 7.25 2.73
C VAL A 52 -6.89 6.63 3.32
N ARG A 53 -8.04 6.82 2.65
CA ARG A 53 -9.33 6.28 3.11
C ARG A 53 -9.38 4.76 3.03
N MET A 54 -8.83 4.16 1.97
CA MET A 54 -8.73 2.70 1.84
C MET A 54 -7.89 2.14 2.98
N LEU A 55 -6.67 2.66 3.17
CA LEU A 55 -5.75 2.18 4.18
C LEU A 55 -6.30 2.39 5.61
N GLY A 56 -6.98 3.52 5.85
CA GLY A 56 -7.68 3.77 7.12
C GLY A 56 -8.85 2.82 7.40
N LEU A 57 -9.40 2.15 6.38
CA LEU A 57 -10.36 1.06 6.52
C LEU A 57 -9.68 -0.32 6.64
N GLY A 58 -8.33 -0.36 6.68
CA GLY A 58 -7.54 -1.58 6.66
C GLY A 58 -7.44 -2.22 5.28
N LEU A 59 -7.73 -1.49 4.20
CA LEU A 59 -7.78 -2.02 2.83
C LEU A 59 -6.66 -1.46 1.96
N ILE A 60 -6.05 -2.32 1.16
CA ILE A 60 -5.11 -1.96 0.10
C ILE A 60 -5.68 -2.48 -1.20
N HIS A 61 -5.58 -1.70 -2.29
CA HIS A 61 -6.17 -2.10 -3.57
C HIS A 61 -5.49 -3.33 -4.16
N GLY A 62 -4.16 -3.41 -4.05
CA GLY A 62 -3.33 -4.55 -4.42
C GLY A 62 -2.93 -4.63 -5.89
N ASP A 63 -3.58 -3.82 -6.75
CA ASP A 63 -3.27 -3.71 -8.18
C ASP A 63 -3.67 -2.33 -8.75
N LEU A 64 -3.55 -1.26 -7.95
CA LEU A 64 -3.89 0.08 -8.41
C LEU A 64 -2.87 0.57 -9.46
N SER A 65 -3.38 1.03 -10.59
CA SER A 65 -2.58 1.55 -11.72
C SER A 65 -3.42 2.52 -12.56
N GLU A 66 -2.83 3.13 -13.58
CA GLU A 66 -3.57 4.00 -14.52
C GLU A 66 -4.68 3.29 -15.29
N PHE A 67 -4.62 1.96 -15.38
CA PHE A 67 -5.65 1.18 -16.02
C PHE A 67 -6.88 1.04 -15.12
N ASN A 68 -6.70 1.08 -13.80
CA ASN A 68 -7.77 0.88 -12.82
C ASN A 68 -8.33 2.20 -12.27
N VAL A 69 -8.13 3.30 -13.02
CA VAL A 69 -8.67 4.62 -12.72
C VAL A 69 -9.42 5.14 -13.96
N LEU A 70 -10.70 5.46 -13.78
CA LEU A 70 -11.53 6.13 -14.80
C LEU A 70 -11.61 7.63 -14.51
N LEU A 71 -11.72 8.45 -15.55
CA LEU A 71 -11.82 9.91 -15.43
C LEU A 71 -13.22 10.39 -15.80
N ALA A 72 -14.04 10.60 -14.77
CA ALA A 72 -15.36 11.20 -14.91
C ALA A 72 -15.29 12.72 -14.67
N PRO A 73 -16.32 13.49 -15.04
CA PRO A 73 -16.32 14.96 -14.95
C PRO A 73 -16.00 15.50 -13.55
N GLU A 74 -16.45 14.80 -12.52
CA GLU A 74 -16.24 15.14 -11.11
C GLU A 74 -14.94 14.55 -10.52
N GLY A 75 -14.09 13.93 -11.37
CA GLY A 75 -12.71 13.55 -11.06
C GLY A 75 -12.39 12.07 -11.33
N PRO A 76 -11.28 11.55 -10.76
CA PRO A 76 -10.93 10.13 -10.83
C PRO A 76 -11.93 9.22 -10.09
N VAL A 77 -12.13 8.01 -10.61
CA VAL A 77 -12.89 6.91 -10.00
C VAL A 77 -12.02 5.66 -10.01
N ILE A 78 -11.81 5.05 -8.84
CA ILE A 78 -11.05 3.81 -8.73
C ILE A 78 -11.99 2.63 -9.02
N ILE A 79 -11.52 1.66 -9.80
CA ILE A 79 -12.26 0.46 -10.20
C ILE A 79 -11.43 -0.80 -9.94
N ASP A 80 -12.06 -1.97 -10.13
CA ASP A 80 -11.41 -3.29 -10.08
C ASP A 80 -10.88 -3.68 -8.69
N PHE A 81 -11.80 -4.02 -7.78
CA PHE A 81 -11.51 -4.40 -6.39
C PHE A 81 -11.34 -5.91 -6.07
N PRO A 82 -11.28 -6.89 -7.01
CA PRO A 82 -11.15 -8.30 -6.62
C PRO A 82 -9.80 -8.64 -5.97
N GLN A 83 -8.78 -7.77 -6.10
CA GLN A 83 -7.44 -7.96 -5.52
C GLN A 83 -7.21 -7.19 -4.21
N VAL A 84 -8.27 -6.67 -3.59
CA VAL A 84 -8.15 -5.95 -2.32
C VAL A 84 -7.61 -6.86 -1.23
N VAL A 85 -6.62 -6.37 -0.49
CA VAL A 85 -6.00 -7.09 0.62
C VAL A 85 -6.16 -6.35 1.95
N ASP A 86 -6.23 -7.13 3.02
CA ASP A 86 -6.21 -6.63 4.40
C ASP A 86 -4.79 -6.17 4.76
N ALA A 87 -4.68 -4.91 5.19
CA ALA A 87 -3.43 -4.27 5.57
C ALA A 87 -2.84 -4.83 6.88
N ALA A 88 -3.67 -5.32 7.81
CA ALA A 88 -3.21 -5.86 9.09
C ALA A 88 -2.85 -7.35 9.01
N GLY A 89 -3.55 -8.11 8.15
CA GLY A 89 -3.42 -9.57 8.06
C GLY A 89 -2.40 -10.09 7.04
N ASN A 90 -1.77 -9.23 6.25
CA ASN A 90 -0.90 -9.64 5.14
C ASN A 90 0.53 -9.13 5.29
N ASN A 91 1.50 -10.04 5.39
CA ASN A 91 2.93 -9.70 5.48
C ASN A 91 3.46 -8.92 4.26
N ALA A 92 2.78 -9.01 3.11
CA ALA A 92 3.11 -8.27 1.90
C ALA A 92 2.36 -6.93 1.78
N ALA A 93 1.53 -6.55 2.76
CA ALA A 93 0.68 -5.36 2.72
C ALA A 93 1.46 -4.09 2.36
N PHE A 94 2.56 -3.81 3.07
CA PHE A 94 3.38 -2.63 2.77
C PHE A 94 3.89 -2.61 1.33
N ALA A 95 4.42 -3.72 0.83
CA ALA A 95 4.93 -3.82 -0.53
C ALA A 95 3.82 -3.62 -1.59
N MET A 96 2.61 -4.10 -1.30
CA MET A 96 1.44 -3.91 -2.16
C MET A 96 0.98 -2.45 -2.16
N LEU A 97 0.89 -1.81 -0.99
CA LEU A 97 0.60 -0.38 -0.87
C LEU A 97 1.65 0.47 -1.58
N GLU A 98 2.93 0.14 -1.38
CA GLU A 98 4.04 0.85 -2.01
C GLU A 98 3.96 0.74 -3.54
N ARG A 99 3.62 -0.43 -4.08
CA ARG A 99 3.36 -0.61 -5.51
C ARG A 99 2.19 0.26 -6.00
N ASP A 100 1.05 0.20 -5.33
CA ASP A 100 -0.16 0.97 -5.68
C ASP A 100 0.14 2.49 -5.74
N VAL A 101 0.75 3.02 -4.68
CA VAL A 101 1.10 4.45 -4.58
C VAL A 101 2.14 4.84 -5.62
N ASN A 102 3.18 4.01 -5.82
CA ASN A 102 4.24 4.30 -6.78
C ASN A 102 3.75 4.23 -8.23
N ASN A 103 2.78 3.36 -8.56
CA ASN A 103 2.16 3.33 -9.88
C ASN A 103 1.47 4.67 -10.17
N ILE A 104 0.60 5.14 -9.27
CA ILE A 104 -0.09 6.43 -9.43
C ILE A 104 0.91 7.59 -9.51
N ARG A 105 1.92 7.61 -8.63
CA ARG A 105 3.00 8.62 -8.67
C ARG A 105 3.72 8.62 -10.02
N SER A 106 4.05 7.44 -10.55
CA SER A 106 4.81 7.32 -11.79
C SER A 106 3.96 7.70 -13.00
N THR A 107 2.69 7.30 -13.04
CA THR A 107 1.73 7.66 -14.08
C THR A 107 1.57 9.17 -14.18
N LEU A 108 1.23 9.83 -13.06
CA LEU A 108 0.95 11.26 -13.03
C LEU A 108 2.23 12.10 -13.06
N GLY A 109 3.34 11.54 -12.57
CA GLY A 109 4.67 12.14 -12.66
C GLY A 109 5.19 12.33 -14.09
N ARG A 110 4.63 11.61 -15.07
CA ARG A 110 4.87 11.89 -16.51
C ARG A 110 4.42 13.30 -16.90
N PHE A 111 3.35 13.79 -16.28
CA PHE A 111 2.78 15.12 -16.55
C PHE A 111 3.23 16.17 -15.52
N ALA A 112 3.50 15.75 -14.29
CA ALA A 112 3.96 16.59 -13.18
C ALA A 112 5.23 16.01 -12.52
N PRO A 113 6.43 16.24 -13.09
CA PRO A 113 7.68 15.60 -12.66
C PRO A 113 8.05 15.78 -11.19
N GLN A 114 7.56 16.83 -10.54
CA GLN A 114 7.73 17.07 -9.10
C GLN A 114 7.18 15.93 -8.23
N LEU A 115 6.16 15.19 -8.70
CA LEU A 115 5.61 14.04 -7.99
C LEU A 115 6.62 12.91 -7.84
N LEU A 116 7.55 12.77 -8.79
CA LEU A 116 8.54 11.68 -8.80
C LEU A 116 9.54 11.75 -7.64
N GLN A 117 9.63 12.90 -6.96
CA GLN A 117 10.53 13.11 -5.82
C GLN A 117 9.86 12.80 -4.47
N THR A 118 8.60 12.35 -4.48
CA THR A 118 7.81 12.10 -3.26
C THR A 118 7.86 10.65 -2.81
N GLU A 119 7.79 10.43 -1.49
CA GLU A 119 7.79 9.12 -0.84
C GLU A 119 6.48 8.86 -0.05
N PHE A 120 5.31 9.15 -0.66
CA PHE A 120 4.00 9.01 0.00
C PHE A 120 3.71 7.63 0.57
N ALA A 121 4.18 6.54 -0.05
CA ALA A 121 3.91 5.18 0.41
C ALA A 121 4.43 4.93 1.83
N ARG A 122 5.67 5.37 2.09
CA ARG A 122 6.34 5.21 3.37
C ARG A 122 5.72 6.11 4.45
N GLU A 123 5.42 7.35 4.09
CA GLU A 123 4.71 8.29 4.98
C GLU A 123 3.35 7.71 5.42
N LEU A 124 2.55 7.23 4.45
CA LEU A 124 1.27 6.58 4.71
C LEU A 124 1.38 5.37 5.63
N TRP A 125 2.34 4.50 5.35
CA TRP A 125 2.54 3.29 6.16
C TRP A 125 2.95 3.62 7.59
N SER A 126 3.86 4.59 7.76
CA SER A 126 4.30 5.04 9.08
C SER A 126 3.15 5.58 9.92
N LEU A 127 2.29 6.42 9.33
CA LEU A 127 1.08 6.93 9.98
C LEU A 127 0.10 5.82 10.33
N TYR A 128 -0.06 4.83 9.44
CA TYR A 128 -0.94 3.67 9.65
C TYR A 128 -0.45 2.81 10.84
N GLU A 129 0.83 2.46 10.89
CA GLU A 129 1.41 1.66 11.98
C GLU A 129 1.33 2.35 13.34
N GLN A 130 1.44 3.68 13.35
CA GLN A 130 1.32 4.48 14.58
C GLN A 130 -0.14 4.68 15.02
N GLY A 131 -1.12 4.28 14.21
CA GLY A 131 -2.54 4.54 14.46
C GLY A 131 -2.92 6.03 14.31
N GLU A 132 -2.08 6.81 13.63
CA GLU A 132 -2.25 8.24 13.38
C GLU A 132 -2.83 8.54 11.99
N LEU A 133 -3.11 7.52 11.18
CA LEU A 133 -3.74 7.70 9.88
C LEU A 133 -5.23 8.06 10.04
N HIS A 134 -5.59 9.31 9.72
CA HIS A 134 -6.97 9.77 9.67
C HIS A 134 -7.31 10.43 8.32
N ALA A 135 -8.60 10.49 7.98
CA ALA A 135 -9.06 10.92 6.65
C ALA A 135 -8.63 12.34 6.24
N ASP A 136 -8.36 13.20 7.22
CA ASP A 136 -7.94 14.60 7.02
C ASP A 136 -6.42 14.82 7.15
N VAL A 137 -5.64 13.74 7.28
CA VAL A 137 -4.19 13.86 7.39
C VAL A 137 -3.62 14.53 6.13
N ARG A 138 -2.75 15.52 6.34
CA ARG A 138 -2.05 16.17 5.24
C ARG A 138 -0.72 15.49 5.06
N LEU A 139 -0.62 14.73 3.98
CA LEU A 139 0.63 14.13 3.55
C LEU A 139 1.56 15.21 3.01
N THR A 140 2.83 15.10 3.37
CA THR A 140 3.90 16.00 2.94
C THR A 140 4.61 15.47 1.69
N GLY A 141 4.51 14.16 1.44
CA GLY A 141 5.27 13.46 0.41
C GLY A 141 6.77 13.38 0.73
N MET A 142 7.18 13.79 1.92
CA MET A 142 8.57 13.80 2.36
C MET A 142 8.75 12.82 3.51
N VAL A 143 9.69 11.90 3.39
CA VAL A 143 10.08 11.03 4.50
C VAL A 143 11.47 11.44 4.97
N VAL A 144 11.57 11.84 6.23
CA VAL A 144 12.88 11.94 6.89
C VAL A 144 13.38 10.51 7.04
N ARG A 145 14.38 10.14 6.23
CA ARG A 145 15.04 8.85 6.39
C ARG A 145 15.74 8.87 7.74
N ASP A 146 15.34 7.97 8.62
CA ASP A 146 16.15 7.68 9.79
C ASP A 146 17.36 6.89 9.29
N GLU A 147 18.48 7.58 9.08
CA GLU A 147 19.77 6.99 8.68
C GLU A 147 20.47 6.30 9.87
N ALA A 148 19.77 6.07 10.99
CA ALA A 148 20.27 5.23 12.06
C ALA A 148 20.67 3.86 11.46
N PRO A 149 21.96 3.47 11.52
CA PRO A 149 22.37 2.18 11.01
C PRO A 149 21.59 1.12 11.76
N ALA A 150 20.91 0.23 11.01
CA ALA A 150 20.29 -0.95 11.60
C ALA A 150 21.35 -1.66 12.47
N ASP A 151 21.04 -1.88 13.75
CA ASP A 151 21.96 -2.53 14.68
C ASP A 151 22.09 -4.01 14.35
N ALA A 152 22.90 -4.30 13.33
CA ALA A 152 23.27 -5.66 12.96
C ALA A 152 24.03 -6.37 14.08
N GLY A 153 24.61 -5.62 15.04
CA GLY A 153 25.27 -6.16 16.23
C GLY A 153 24.27 -6.80 17.20
N GLY A 154 23.15 -6.13 17.46
CA GLY A 154 22.07 -6.66 18.28
C GLY A 154 21.43 -7.93 17.72
N VAL A 155 21.25 -8.01 16.39
CA VAL A 155 20.70 -9.21 15.73
C VAL A 155 21.68 -10.39 15.83
N LEU A 156 22.98 -10.17 15.67
CA LEU A 156 23.98 -11.22 15.85
C LEU A 156 24.02 -11.72 17.29
N GLN A 157 23.93 -10.84 18.29
CA GLN A 157 23.91 -11.22 19.71
C GLN A 157 22.73 -12.14 20.04
N VAL A 158 21.54 -11.86 19.53
CA VAL A 158 20.36 -12.72 19.76
C VAL A 158 20.55 -14.12 19.15
N ILE A 159 21.20 -14.20 17.98
CA ILE A 159 21.50 -15.48 17.31
C ILE A 159 22.55 -16.27 18.10
N ASP A 160 23.60 -15.61 18.57
CA ASP A 160 24.68 -16.23 19.32
C ASP A 160 24.21 -16.69 20.70
N ASP A 161 23.41 -15.90 21.41
CA ASP A 161 22.81 -16.27 22.70
C ASP A 161 21.90 -17.50 22.59
N ALA A 162 21.05 -17.55 21.55
CA ALA A 162 20.19 -18.70 21.28
C ALA A 162 21.02 -19.96 20.94
N ARG A 163 22.16 -19.80 20.27
CA ARG A 163 23.08 -20.88 19.93
C ARG A 163 23.81 -21.42 21.16
N GLU A 164 24.30 -20.53 22.03
CA GLU A 164 24.95 -20.93 23.28
C GLU A 164 24.01 -21.64 24.23
N GLU A 165 22.76 -21.18 24.35
CA GLU A 165 21.76 -21.82 25.19
C GLU A 165 21.42 -23.23 24.68
N ALA A 166 21.33 -23.42 23.36
CA ALA A 166 21.12 -24.73 22.74
C ALA A 166 22.30 -25.70 22.99
N ILE A 167 23.54 -25.18 23.00
CA ILE A 167 24.75 -25.96 23.31
C ILE A 167 24.76 -26.37 24.80
N ARG A 168 24.45 -25.44 25.72
CA ARG A 168 24.33 -25.72 27.17
C ARG A 168 23.28 -26.80 27.46
N ARG A 169 22.12 -26.76 26.79
CA ARG A 169 21.07 -27.78 26.92
C ARG A 169 21.49 -29.17 26.39
N ARG A 170 22.35 -29.23 25.36
CA ARG A 170 22.89 -30.49 24.83
C ARG A 170 23.97 -31.08 25.74
N LEU A 171 24.87 -30.25 26.26
CA LEU A 171 25.95 -30.67 27.16
C LEU A 171 25.44 -31.09 28.54
N GLY A 172 24.38 -30.45 29.06
CA GLY A 172 23.74 -30.85 30.31
C GLY A 172 22.96 -32.18 30.25
N ARG A 173 22.87 -32.81 29.08
CA ARG A 173 22.11 -34.07 28.86
C ARG A 173 23.01 -35.28 28.56
N GLY A 174 24.32 -35.09 28.56
CA GLY A 174 25.30 -36.16 28.34
C GLY A 174 26.33 -36.17 29.44
N ASP A 175 25.97 -36.76 30.60
CA ASP A 175 26.87 -37.49 31.49
C ASP A 175 26.06 -38.04 32.67
N ASP A 176 25.51 -39.24 32.49
CA ASP A 176 25.26 -40.16 33.59
C ASP A 176 25.89 -41.51 33.22
N PRO A 177 27.17 -41.76 33.61
CA PRO A 177 27.76 -43.07 33.43
C PRO A 177 27.19 -43.99 34.51
N GLY A 178 26.11 -44.69 34.18
CA GLY A 178 25.53 -45.72 35.03
C GLY A 178 26.59 -46.74 35.44
N TYR A 179 26.87 -46.83 36.74
CA TYR A 179 27.74 -47.85 37.33
C TYR A 179 27.06 -49.23 37.28
N PRO A 180 27.78 -50.31 36.98
CA PRO A 180 27.22 -51.65 36.99
C PRO A 180 27.27 -52.26 38.41
N THR A 181 26.16 -52.87 38.84
CA THR A 181 26.13 -53.96 39.83
C THR A 181 25.12 -55.00 39.38
#